data_AF-A0A2V2B7X2-F1
#
_entry.id   AF-A0A2V2B7X2-F1
#
_cell.length_a   1.000
_cell.length_b   1.000
_cell.length_c   1.000
_cell.angle_alpha   90.00
_cell.angle_beta   90.00
_cell.angle_gamma   90.00
#
_symmetry.space_group_name_H-M   'P 1'
#
loop_
_entity.id
_entity.type
_entity.pdbx_description
1 polymer ?
#
loop_
_entity_poly.entity_id
_entity_poly.type
_entity_poly.pdbx_seq_one_letter_code
_entity_poly.pdbx_strand_id
1 'polypeptide(L)'
;MADETVNNGSSGLFDDLKKEMNNFLDKGFEILESEQSKVNKALFDALSPEQRDAFCQSLSEQNVKSKRIEKITGKSQSTVNRHLNGKR
;
A
#
# COMPACT_ATOMS: atom_id res chain seq x y z
N MET A 1 -30.95 49.36 -13.95
CA MET A 1 -29.97 48.38 -14.45
C MET A 1 -28.72 48.57 -13.61
N ALA A 2 -28.50 47.68 -12.64
CA ALA A 2 -27.31 47.69 -11.80
C ALA A 2 -26.56 46.38 -12.07
N ASP A 3 -25.26 46.56 -12.32
CA ASP A 3 -24.29 45.57 -12.75
C ASP A 3 -23.98 44.56 -11.63
N GLU A 4 -24.21 43.27 -11.90
CA GLU A 4 -23.64 42.16 -11.12
C GLU A 4 -22.47 41.57 -11.91
N THR A 5 -21.29 42.18 -11.79
CA THR A 5 -20.04 41.54 -12.20
C THR A 5 -19.65 40.52 -11.13
N VAL A 6 -20.24 39.32 -11.20
CA VAL A 6 -19.80 38.16 -10.41
C VAL A 6 -18.48 37.65 -10.97
N ASN A 7 -17.41 38.02 -10.27
CA ASN A 7 -16.04 37.58 -10.51
C ASN A 7 -15.92 36.06 -10.29
N ASN A 8 -15.99 35.27 -11.36
CA ASN A 8 -16.04 33.80 -11.32
C ASN A 8 -14.81 33.14 -11.99
N GLY A 9 -13.62 33.73 -11.82
CA GLY A 9 -12.38 33.28 -12.47
C GLY A 9 -11.35 32.57 -11.58
N SER A 10 -11.56 32.48 -10.26
CA SER A 10 -10.51 32.06 -9.30
C SER A 10 -10.63 30.61 -8.80
N SER A 11 -11.79 29.97 -8.98
CA SER A 11 -12.04 28.63 -8.41
C SER A 11 -11.34 27.50 -9.16
N GLY A 12 -11.16 27.62 -10.49
CA GLY A 12 -10.59 26.55 -11.33
C GLY A 12 -9.09 26.30 -11.10
N LEU A 13 -8.27 27.36 -11.05
CA LEU A 13 -6.83 27.23 -10.87
C LEU A 13 -6.45 26.67 -9.49
N PHE A 14 -7.21 27.05 -8.46
CA PHE A 14 -6.98 26.55 -7.10
C PHE A 14 -7.43 25.09 -6.95
N ASP A 15 -8.48 24.69 -7.66
CA ASP A 15 -8.94 23.30 -7.68
C ASP A 15 -8.01 22.39 -8.52
N ASP A 16 -7.42 22.89 -9.61
CA ASP A 16 -6.38 22.19 -10.37
C ASP A 16 -5.11 22.00 -9.55
N LEU A 17 -4.69 23.02 -8.79
CA LEU A 17 -3.55 22.93 -7.85
C LEU A 17 -3.80 21.87 -6.76
N LYS A 18 -4.99 21.83 -6.16
CA LYS A 18 -5.34 20.78 -5.18
C LYS A 18 -5.28 19.39 -5.81
N LYS A 19 -5.70 19.26 -7.07
CA LYS A 19 -5.71 17.99 -7.78
C LYS A 19 -4.30 17.50 -8.09
N GLU A 20 -3.39 18.40 -8.48
CA GLU A 20 -1.97 18.08 -8.64
C GLU A 20 -1.31 17.73 -7.31
N MET A 21 -1.60 18.46 -6.24
CA MET A 21 -1.09 18.15 -4.90
C MET A 21 -1.56 16.79 -4.41
N ASN A 22 -2.85 16.45 -4.58
CA ASN A 22 -3.37 15.13 -4.24
C ASN A 22 -2.72 14.02 -5.07
N ASN A 23 -2.57 14.23 -6.39
CA ASN A 23 -1.88 13.26 -7.25
C ASN A 23 -0.41 13.09 -6.87
N PHE A 24 0.27 14.14 -6.43
CA PHE A 24 1.66 14.06 -5.98
C PHE A 24 1.78 13.34 -4.64
N LEU A 25 0.85 13.60 -3.71
CA LEU A 25 0.76 12.89 -2.44
C LEU A 25 0.46 11.42 -2.65
N ASP A 26 -0.54 11.08 -3.46
CA ASP A 26 -0.91 9.69 -3.78
C ASP A 26 0.25 8.94 -4.43
N LYS A 27 0.92 9.55 -5.43
CA LYS A 27 2.13 8.97 -6.03
C LYS A 27 3.28 8.84 -5.03
N GLY A 28 3.46 9.81 -4.13
CA GLY A 28 4.48 9.77 -3.08
C GLY A 28 4.23 8.61 -2.10
N PHE A 29 2.98 8.41 -1.69
CA PHE A 29 2.57 7.29 -0.85
C PHE A 29 2.69 5.95 -1.59
N GLU A 30 2.31 5.88 -2.87
CA GLU A 30 2.51 4.68 -3.70
C GLU A 30 3.98 4.31 -3.85
N ILE A 31 4.86 5.29 -4.04
CA ILE A 31 6.32 5.07 -4.13
C ILE A 31 6.83 4.53 -2.80
N LEU A 32 6.46 5.16 -1.67
CA LEU A 32 6.85 4.71 -0.33
C LEU A 32 6.32 3.31 -0.01
N GLU A 33 5.06 3.00 -0.37
CA GLU A 33 4.50 1.66 -0.25
C GLU A 33 5.24 0.66 -1.16
N SER A 34 5.62 1.06 -2.37
CA SER A 34 6.35 0.20 -3.31
C SER A 34 7.77 -0.11 -2.83
N GLU A 35 8.47 0.86 -2.24
CA GLU A 35 9.81 0.69 -1.70
C GLU A 35 9.78 -0.12 -0.42
N GLN A 36 8.84 0.15 0.49
CA GLN A 36 8.61 -0.67 1.66
C GLN A 36 8.25 -2.11 1.29
N SER A 37 7.41 -2.31 0.26
CA SER A 37 7.08 -3.65 -0.24
C SER A 37 8.29 -4.38 -0.82
N LYS A 38 9.19 -3.68 -1.53
CA LYS A 38 10.46 -4.25 -2.03
C LYS A 38 11.38 -4.68 -0.89
N VAL A 39 11.54 -3.83 0.13
CA VAL A 39 12.35 -4.14 1.32
C VAL A 39 11.79 -5.34 2.06
N ASN A 40 10.47 -5.36 2.30
CA ASN A 40 9.86 -6.47 3.02
C ASN A 40 9.89 -7.77 2.23
N LYS A 41 9.79 -7.71 0.89
CA LYS A 41 9.96 -8.87 0.01
C LYS A 41 11.38 -9.42 0.10
N ALA A 42 12.39 -8.55 0.06
CA ALA A 42 13.79 -8.96 0.20
C ALA A 42 14.07 -9.56 1.58
N LEU A 43 13.51 -8.99 2.65
CA LEU A 43 13.61 -9.52 4.00
C LEU A 43 12.97 -10.91 4.09
N PHE A 44 11.75 -11.07 3.57
CA PHE A 44 11.05 -12.35 3.55
C PHE A 44 11.81 -13.40 2.72
N ASP A 45 12.42 -12.98 1.60
CA ASP A 45 13.24 -13.86 0.76
C ASP A 45 14.59 -14.23 1.36
N ALA A 46 15.14 -13.43 2.28
CA ALA A 46 16.34 -13.78 3.02
C ALA A 46 16.09 -14.84 4.11
N LEU A 47 14.84 -15.00 4.57
CA LEU A 47 14.47 -16.00 5.56
C LEU A 47 14.51 -17.43 4.97
N SER A 48 14.89 -18.40 5.81
CA SER A 48 14.71 -19.83 5.49
C SER A 48 13.22 -20.18 5.36
N PRO A 49 12.87 -21.27 4.65
CA PRO A 49 11.49 -21.71 4.52
C PRO A 49 10.76 -21.86 5.87
N GLU A 50 11.41 -22.40 6.89
CA GLU A 50 10.85 -22.59 8.24
C GLU A 50 10.61 -21.23 8.93
N GLN A 51 11.51 -20.26 8.75
CA GLN A 51 11.35 -18.91 9.28
C GLN A 51 10.23 -18.14 8.57
N ARG A 52 10.02 -18.39 7.27
CA ARG A 52 8.90 -17.81 6.51
C ARG A 52 7.55 -18.36 6.99
N ASP A 53 7.49 -19.64 7.30
CA ASP A 53 6.32 -20.31 7.89
C ASP A 53 5.99 -19.66 9.25
N ALA A 54 6.97 -19.59 10.15
CA ALA A 54 6.84 -18.96 11.47
C ALA A 54 6.47 -17.47 11.39
N PHE A 55 7.06 -16.72 10.45
CA PHE A 55 6.74 -15.32 10.22
C PHE A 55 5.26 -15.14 9.82
N CYS A 56 4.79 -15.90 8.82
CA CYS A 56 3.38 -15.84 8.39
C CYS A 56 2.43 -16.26 9.51
N GLN A 57 2.75 -17.32 10.26
CA GLN A 57 1.96 -17.78 11.39
C GLN A 57 1.87 -16.73 12.50
N SER A 58 3.00 -16.12 12.88
CA SER A 58 3.03 -15.07 13.91
C SER A 58 2.15 -13.86 13.56
N LEU A 59 2.06 -13.49 12.28
CA LEU A 59 1.17 -12.43 11.81
C LEU A 59 -0.29 -12.87 11.88
N SER A 60 -0.59 -14.12 11.51
CA SER A 60 -1.94 -14.66 11.62
C SER A 60 -2.43 -14.75 13.06
N GLU A 61 -1.57 -15.15 14.00
CA GLU A 61 -1.85 -15.18 15.45
C GLU A 61 -2.14 -13.80 16.02
N GLN A 62 -1.52 -12.75 15.45
CA GLN A 62 -1.82 -11.35 15.75
C GLN A 62 -3.09 -10.84 15.05
N ASN A 63 -3.93 -11.72 14.48
CA ASN A 63 -5.14 -11.40 13.72
C ASN A 63 -4.88 -10.55 12.46
N VAL A 64 -3.68 -10.56 11.90
CA VAL A 64 -3.39 -9.90 10.62
C VAL A 64 -4.03 -10.73 9.51
N LYS A 65 -4.96 -10.11 8.75
CA LYS A 65 -5.64 -10.77 7.63
C LYS A 65 -4.65 -11.17 6.53
N SER A 66 -4.88 -12.30 5.87
CA SER A 66 -3.99 -12.84 4.82
C SER A 66 -3.68 -11.84 3.70
N LYS A 67 -4.65 -11.00 3.30
CA LYS A 67 -4.45 -9.92 2.30
C LYS A 67 -3.46 -8.84 2.76
N ARG A 68 -3.36 -8.60 4.07
CA ARG A 68 -2.36 -7.68 4.63
C ARG A 68 -1.00 -8.36 4.73
N ILE A 69 -0.96 -9.66 5.06
CA ILE A 69 0.28 -10.46 5.03
C ILE A 69 0.86 -10.51 3.61
N GLU A 70 0.02 -10.59 2.57
CA GLU A 70 0.41 -10.47 1.16
C GLU A 70 1.21 -9.18 0.90
N LYS A 71 0.66 -8.04 1.33
CA LYS A 71 1.30 -6.73 1.19
C LYS A 71 2.61 -6.63 1.98
N ILE A 72 2.62 -7.17 3.21
CA ILE A 72 3.80 -7.17 4.08
C ILE A 72 4.90 -8.03 3.43
N THR A 73 4.61 -9.27 3.04
CA THR A 73 5.63 -10.19 2.51
C THR A 73 6.00 -9.93 1.05
N GLY A 74 5.19 -9.16 0.30
CA GLY A 74 5.34 -8.97 -1.14
C GLY A 74 5.20 -10.28 -1.93
N LYS A 75 4.56 -11.31 -1.34
CA LYS A 75 4.29 -12.61 -1.95
C LYS A 75 2.82 -12.74 -2.30
N SER A 76 2.53 -13.52 -3.34
CA SER A 76 1.15 -13.81 -3.73
C SER A 76 0.35 -14.49 -2.61
N GLN A 77 -0.96 -14.28 -2.62
CA GLN A 77 -1.84 -14.88 -1.61
C GLN A 77 -1.79 -16.41 -1.58
N SER A 78 -1.56 -17.09 -2.71
CA SER A 78 -1.34 -18.55 -2.74
C SER A 78 -0.08 -18.97 -1.98
N THR A 79 0.99 -18.18 -2.09
CA THR A 79 2.26 -18.43 -1.38
C THR A 79 2.09 -18.21 0.11
N VAL A 80 1.45 -17.11 0.51
CA VAL A 80 1.12 -16.83 1.92
C VAL A 80 0.25 -17.94 2.50
N ASN A 81 -0.79 -18.37 1.79
CA ASN A 81 -1.66 -19.46 2.25
C ASN A 81 -0.93 -20.79 2.40
N ARG A 82 0.09 -21.07 1.56
CA ARG A 82 0.93 -22.26 1.73
C ARG A 82 1.70 -22.22 3.06
N HIS A 83 2.30 -21.07 3.36
CA HIS A 83 3.04 -20.85 4.61
C HIS A 83 2.12 -20.88 5.85
N LEU A 84 0.89 -20.35 5.74
CA LEU A 84 -0.09 -20.39 6.83
C LEU A 84 -0.62 -21.79 7.13
N ASN A 85 -0.84 -22.61 6.09
CA ASN A 85 -1.44 -23.94 6.24
C ASN A 85 -0.43 -25.05 6.52
N GLY A 86 0.88 -24.75 6.50
CA GLY A 86 1.95 -25.75 6.70
C GLY A 86 1.97 -26.89 5.67
N LYS A 87 1.18 -26.80 4.60
CA LYS A 87 1.14 -27.81 3.54
C LYS A 87 2.27 -27.53 2.56
N ARG A 88 3.40 -28.25 2.73
CA ARG A 88 4.47 -28.31 1.73
C ARG A 88 4.12 -29.30 0.64
#